data_AF-T0Z9Q0-F1
#
_entry.id   AF-T0Z9Q0-F1
#
_cell.length_a   1.000
_cell.length_b   1.000
_cell.length_c   1.000
_cell.angle_alpha   90.00
_cell.angle_beta   90.00
_cell.angle_gamma   90.00
#
_symmetry.space_group_name_H-M   'P 1'
#
loop_
_entity.id
_entity.type
_entity.pdbx_description
1 polymer ?
#
loop_
_entity_poly.entity_id
_entity_poly.type
_entity_poly.pdbx_seq_one_letter_code
_entity_poly.pdbx_strand_id
1 'polypeptide(L)'
;MSTLLLVRYGELALKSAPVRREFEAALRRNLLDQFLRAGLPARVRADHGHLYVEADDAQRAAPLVARVFGVTSVSLVHEIPTDRAQITAALLDLAAPRLPPGASFAVRARRTGQHPFTSQELARDLGGDVLDRFAPLGLRVDLERPDVELFVEVRGPRTYLYFDRIPGPGGLPLGVAGKLVAFVDGPRAALGAWLMMKRGCRVGLVVTAAGAPFADRVLVQYDPHVQRVAAPADPDAWIGAIGALAEETRADGVVLPIGVDAYPGVLNRWGDRVVFSPTIGLTDAEVEERWAIVAARAS
;
A
#
# COMPACT_ATOMS: atom_id res chain seq x y z
N MET A 1 -18.68 -15.61 7.48
CA MET A 1 -17.42 -16.33 7.19
C MET A 1 -16.32 -15.28 7.18
N SER A 2 -15.24 -15.46 7.95
CA SER A 2 -14.14 -14.50 7.94
C SER A 2 -13.46 -14.52 6.58
N THR A 3 -13.33 -13.35 5.97
CA THR A 3 -12.65 -13.20 4.69
C THR A 3 -11.16 -13.02 4.90
N LEU A 4 -10.33 -13.53 3.99
CA LEU A 4 -8.89 -13.47 4.06
C LEU A 4 -8.32 -12.55 2.97
N LEU A 5 -7.48 -11.61 3.39
CA LEU A 5 -6.72 -10.73 2.50
C LEU A 5 -5.24 -11.11 2.56
N LEU A 6 -4.63 -11.40 1.40
CA LEU A 6 -3.19 -11.56 1.26
C LEU A 6 -2.54 -10.19 1.06
N VAL A 7 -1.63 -9.83 1.96
CA VAL A 7 -0.91 -8.56 1.96
C VAL A 7 0.53 -8.80 1.50
N ARG A 8 0.89 -8.16 0.39
CA ARG A 8 2.24 -8.23 -0.19
C ARG A 8 3.01 -6.97 0.16
N TYR A 9 4.29 -7.14 0.46
CA TYR A 9 5.23 -6.05 0.76
C TYR A 9 6.59 -6.35 0.11
N GLY A 10 7.23 -5.33 -0.46
CA GLY A 10 8.42 -5.50 -1.31
C GLY A 10 9.73 -5.16 -0.61
N GLU A 11 9.86 -3.92 -0.12
CA GLU A 11 11.13 -3.37 0.36
C GLU A 11 11.68 -4.06 1.61
N LEU A 12 10.81 -4.70 2.41
CA LEU A 12 11.19 -5.41 3.63
C LEU A 12 11.95 -6.71 3.35
N ALA A 13 11.66 -7.37 2.21
CA ALA A 13 12.28 -8.63 1.84
C ALA A 13 13.80 -8.50 1.58
N LEU A 14 14.26 -7.27 1.29
CA LEU A 14 15.66 -6.95 1.02
C LEU A 14 16.48 -6.65 2.29
N LYS A 15 15.84 -6.61 3.47
CA LYS A 15 16.51 -6.26 4.74
C LYS A 15 17.05 -7.50 5.46
N SER A 16 18.07 -7.27 6.31
CA SER A 16 18.60 -8.31 7.22
C SER A 16 17.48 -8.86 8.10
N ALA A 17 17.62 -10.11 8.58
CA ALA A 17 16.56 -10.75 9.35
C ALA A 17 16.08 -9.94 10.58
N PRO A 18 16.97 -9.29 11.38
CA PRO A 18 16.53 -8.44 12.49
C PRO A 18 15.70 -7.24 12.03
N VAL A 19 16.18 -6.49 11.02
CA VAL A 19 15.51 -5.29 10.50
C VAL A 19 14.16 -5.66 9.86
N ARG A 20 14.10 -6.79 9.15
CA ARG A 20 12.85 -7.29 8.56
C ARG A 20 11.80 -7.54 9.63
N ARG A 21 12.15 -8.17 10.75
CA ARG A 21 11.20 -8.43 11.86
C ARG A 21 10.66 -7.13 12.47
N GLU A 22 11.52 -6.14 12.65
CA GLU A 22 11.11 -4.82 13.16
C GLU A 22 10.12 -4.14 12.21
N PHE A 23 10.42 -4.17 10.90
CA PHE A 23 9.57 -3.54 9.90
C PHE A 23 8.24 -4.29 9.73
N GLU A 24 8.24 -5.63 9.79
CA GLU A 24 7.01 -6.44 9.79
C GLU A 24 6.14 -6.12 11.02
N ALA A 25 6.77 -5.93 12.20
CA ALA A 25 6.05 -5.51 13.40
C ALA A 25 5.45 -4.12 13.26
N ALA A 26 6.17 -3.16 12.67
CA ALA A 26 5.64 -1.84 12.36
C ALA A 26 4.48 -1.89 11.36
N LEU A 27 4.62 -2.65 10.28
CA LEU A 27 3.57 -2.85 9.28
C LEU A 27 2.31 -3.44 9.91
N ARG A 28 2.46 -4.45 10.76
CA ARG A 28 1.33 -5.06 11.50
C ARG A 28 0.62 -4.05 12.40
N ARG A 29 1.36 -3.20 13.12
CA ARG A 29 0.75 -2.13 13.94
C ARG A 29 -0.02 -1.15 13.07
N ASN A 30 0.57 -0.70 11.97
CA ASN A 30 -0.05 0.28 11.06
C ASN A 30 -1.33 -0.27 10.41
N LEU A 31 -1.36 -1.56 10.08
CA LEU A 31 -2.58 -2.24 9.63
C LEU A 31 -3.65 -2.17 10.72
N LEU A 32 -3.33 -2.61 11.94
CA LEU A 32 -4.28 -2.62 13.07
C LEU A 32 -4.80 -1.21 13.40
N ASP A 33 -3.96 -0.18 13.31
CA ASP A 33 -4.38 1.21 13.51
C ASP A 33 -5.46 1.66 12.53
N GLN A 34 -5.36 1.26 11.25
CA GLN A 34 -6.38 1.56 10.24
C GLN A 34 -7.71 0.87 10.55
N PHE A 35 -7.67 -0.40 10.95
CA PHE A 35 -8.84 -1.17 11.35
C PHE A 35 -9.50 -0.60 12.60
N LEU A 36 -8.70 -0.21 13.60
CA LEU A 36 -9.17 0.43 14.82
C LEU A 36 -9.89 1.74 14.53
N ARG A 37 -9.28 2.61 13.71
CA ARG A 37 -9.90 3.88 13.31
C ARG A 37 -11.21 3.69 12.54
N ALA A 38 -11.31 2.64 11.73
CA ALA A 38 -12.52 2.31 10.98
C ALA A 38 -13.59 1.59 11.82
N GLY A 39 -13.31 1.28 13.10
CA GLY A 39 -14.20 0.50 13.96
C GLY A 39 -14.48 -0.90 13.42
N LEU A 40 -13.50 -1.51 12.74
CA LEU A 40 -13.68 -2.75 12.00
C LEU A 40 -12.78 -3.84 12.59
N PRO A 41 -13.34 -4.90 13.21
CA PRO A 41 -12.55 -5.98 13.78
C PRO A 41 -11.71 -6.68 12.71
N ALA A 42 -10.43 -6.87 13.00
CA ALA A 42 -9.53 -7.62 12.13
C ALA A 42 -8.43 -8.33 12.92
N ARG A 43 -7.96 -9.45 12.38
CA ARG A 43 -6.80 -10.18 12.88
C ARG A 43 -5.70 -10.19 11.83
N VAL A 44 -4.52 -9.72 12.20
CA VAL A 44 -3.34 -9.79 11.34
C VAL A 44 -2.47 -10.98 11.74
N ARG A 45 -2.27 -11.93 10.81
CA ARG A 45 -1.34 -13.05 10.96
C ARG A 45 -0.16 -12.91 10.01
N ALA A 46 0.98 -13.45 10.42
CA ALA A 46 2.17 -13.54 9.60
C ALA A 46 2.45 -15.02 9.31
N ASP A 47 2.76 -15.34 8.07
CA ASP A 47 3.18 -16.68 7.69
C ASP A 47 4.23 -16.62 6.57
N HIS A 48 5.39 -17.24 6.80
CA HIS A 48 6.51 -17.37 5.86
C HIS A 48 6.80 -16.13 4.99
N GLY A 49 6.89 -14.95 5.61
CA GLY A 49 7.21 -13.68 4.93
C GLY A 49 6.05 -13.03 4.18
N HIS A 50 4.82 -13.39 4.50
CA HIS A 50 3.59 -12.70 4.07
C HIS A 50 2.76 -12.33 5.29
N LEU A 51 1.96 -11.27 5.13
CA LEU A 51 0.94 -10.89 6.10
C LEU A 51 -0.42 -11.22 5.52
N TYR A 52 -1.32 -11.64 6.39
CA TYR A 52 -2.71 -11.86 6.05
C TYR A 52 -3.60 -11.12 7.04
N VAL A 53 -4.68 -10.57 6.53
CA VAL A 53 -5.70 -9.91 7.32
C VAL A 53 -6.99 -10.71 7.23
N GLU A 54 -7.47 -11.16 8.37
CA GLU A 54 -8.78 -11.79 8.54
C GLU A 54 -9.76 -10.72 9.01
N ALA A 55 -10.84 -10.50 8.24
CA ALA A 55 -11.89 -9.53 8.56
C ALA A 55 -13.25 -10.03 8.05
N ASP A 56 -14.34 -9.64 8.71
CA ASP A 56 -15.68 -10.10 8.32
C ASP A 56 -16.20 -9.43 7.04
N ASP A 57 -15.77 -8.19 6.78
CA ASP A 57 -16.15 -7.41 5.60
C ASP A 57 -14.92 -7.11 4.72
N ALA A 58 -14.76 -7.90 3.67
CA ALA A 58 -13.65 -7.77 2.73
C ALA A 58 -13.68 -6.47 1.93
N GLN A 59 -14.88 -5.99 1.58
CA GLN A 59 -15.07 -4.80 0.76
C GLN A 59 -14.64 -3.55 1.52
N ARG A 60 -14.92 -3.50 2.82
CA ARG A 60 -14.42 -2.43 3.70
C ARG A 60 -12.97 -2.64 4.12
N ALA A 61 -12.52 -3.88 4.31
CA ALA A 61 -11.16 -4.17 4.77
C ALA A 61 -10.08 -3.91 3.71
N ALA A 62 -10.34 -4.25 2.44
CA ALA A 62 -9.31 -4.16 1.41
C ALA A 62 -8.82 -2.71 1.15
N PRO A 63 -9.68 -1.68 1.07
CA PRO A 63 -9.23 -0.28 0.96
C PRO A 63 -8.38 0.18 2.15
N LEU A 64 -8.71 -0.25 3.37
CA LEU A 64 -7.93 0.11 4.58
C LEU A 64 -6.50 -0.44 4.48
N VAL A 65 -6.37 -1.70 4.06
CA VAL A 65 -5.05 -2.33 3.84
C VAL A 65 -4.30 -1.65 2.70
N ALA A 66 -4.99 -1.31 1.60
CA ALA A 66 -4.42 -0.69 0.42
C ALA A 66 -3.90 0.74 0.65
N ARG A 67 -4.19 1.36 1.80
CA ARG A 67 -3.66 2.68 2.19
C ARG A 67 -2.46 2.61 3.14
N VAL A 68 -2.02 1.43 3.55
CA VAL A 68 -0.89 1.30 4.49
C VAL A 68 0.45 1.33 3.78
N PHE A 69 1.32 2.29 4.13
CA PHE A 69 2.70 2.30 3.65
C PHE A 69 3.46 1.03 4.05
N GLY A 70 4.25 0.50 3.13
CA GLY A 70 4.83 -0.84 3.19
C GLY A 70 4.05 -1.88 2.37
N VAL A 71 2.74 -1.69 2.17
CA VAL A 71 1.91 -2.60 1.35
C VAL A 71 2.10 -2.27 -0.12
N THR A 72 2.56 -3.25 -0.91
CA THR A 72 2.66 -3.13 -2.37
C THR A 72 1.37 -3.53 -3.07
N SER A 73 0.67 -4.53 -2.56
CA SER A 73 -0.67 -4.90 -3.02
C SER A 73 -1.43 -5.73 -2.00
N VAL A 74 -2.74 -5.74 -2.13
CA VAL A 74 -3.66 -6.62 -1.39
C VAL A 74 -4.56 -7.38 -2.35
N SER A 75 -4.85 -8.64 -2.03
CA SER A 75 -5.79 -9.48 -2.76
C SER A 75 -6.74 -10.15 -1.81
N LEU A 76 -8.03 -10.16 -2.13
CA LEU A 76 -8.97 -11.10 -1.56
C LEU A 76 -8.59 -12.50 -2.02
N VAL A 77 -8.36 -13.42 -1.08
CA VAL A 77 -7.93 -14.79 -1.38
C VAL A 77 -8.90 -15.85 -0.85
N HIS A 78 -9.00 -16.94 -1.60
CA HIS A 78 -9.56 -18.20 -1.13
C HIS A 78 -8.41 -19.11 -0.72
N GLU A 79 -8.30 -19.39 0.58
CA GLU A 79 -7.31 -20.34 1.10
C GLU A 79 -7.88 -21.76 1.04
N ILE A 80 -7.12 -22.66 0.44
CA ILE A 80 -7.43 -24.09 0.34
C ILE A 80 -6.17 -24.92 0.65
N PRO A 81 -6.31 -26.19 1.04
CA PRO A 81 -5.17 -27.11 1.10
C PRO A 81 -4.47 -27.24 -0.26
N THR A 82 -3.15 -27.44 -0.23
CA THR A 82 -2.40 -27.75 -1.45
C THR A 82 -2.61 -29.21 -1.84
N ASP A 83 -3.59 -29.41 -2.71
CA ASP A 83 -3.87 -30.66 -3.42
C ASP A 83 -4.31 -30.33 -4.86
N ARG A 84 -3.81 -31.09 -5.84
CA ARG A 84 -4.05 -30.75 -7.26
C ARG A 84 -5.54 -30.73 -7.60
N ALA A 85 -6.30 -31.71 -7.10
CA ALA A 85 -7.73 -31.83 -7.40
C ALA A 85 -8.54 -30.73 -6.71
N GLN A 86 -8.23 -30.43 -5.44
CA GLN A 86 -8.88 -29.32 -4.72
C GLN A 86 -8.59 -27.97 -5.36
N ILE A 87 -7.36 -27.75 -5.84
CA ILE A 87 -6.98 -26.52 -6.55
C ILE A 87 -7.77 -26.39 -7.86
N THR A 88 -7.87 -27.45 -8.67
CA THR A 88 -8.68 -27.41 -9.91
C THR A 88 -10.14 -27.09 -9.60
N ALA A 89 -10.76 -27.85 -8.71
CA ALA A 89 -12.18 -27.67 -8.39
C ALA A 89 -12.48 -26.24 -7.93
N ALA A 90 -11.72 -25.75 -6.95
CA ALA A 90 -11.90 -24.41 -6.42
C ALA A 90 -11.60 -23.32 -7.46
N LEU A 91 -10.57 -23.48 -8.30
CA LEU A 91 -10.27 -22.52 -9.36
C LEU A 91 -11.42 -22.43 -10.35
N LEU A 92 -11.94 -23.56 -10.83
CA LEU A 92 -13.01 -23.61 -11.82
C LEU A 92 -14.29 -22.96 -11.27
N ASP A 93 -14.68 -23.29 -10.04
CA ASP A 93 -15.85 -22.72 -9.39
C ASP A 93 -15.74 -21.19 -9.24
N LEU A 94 -14.57 -20.71 -8.84
CA LEU A 94 -14.31 -19.28 -8.66
C LEU A 94 -14.13 -18.55 -9.99
N ALA A 95 -13.63 -19.21 -11.03
CA ALA A 95 -13.43 -18.62 -12.35
C ALA A 95 -14.73 -18.50 -13.15
N ALA A 96 -15.70 -19.39 -12.94
CA ALA A 96 -16.98 -19.42 -13.67
C ALA A 96 -17.68 -18.05 -13.79
N PRO A 97 -17.89 -17.26 -12.72
CA PRO A 97 -18.54 -15.94 -12.82
C PRO A 97 -17.65 -14.84 -13.41
N ARG A 98 -16.37 -15.12 -13.69
CA ARG A 98 -15.35 -14.13 -14.07
C ARG A 98 -14.91 -14.25 -15.53
N LEU A 99 -15.34 -15.28 -16.24
CA LEU A 99 -14.93 -15.57 -17.61
C LEU A 99 -16.06 -15.24 -18.59
N PRO A 100 -16.06 -14.06 -19.24
CA PRO A 100 -17.05 -13.74 -20.25
C PRO A 100 -16.86 -14.60 -21.52
N PRO A 101 -17.93 -14.86 -22.29
CA PRO A 101 -17.81 -15.52 -23.58
C PRO A 101 -16.81 -14.83 -24.50
N GLY A 102 -15.93 -15.61 -25.14
CA GLY A 102 -14.91 -15.12 -26.05
C GLY A 102 -13.75 -14.38 -25.37
N ALA A 103 -13.62 -14.41 -24.04
CA ALA A 103 -12.51 -13.76 -23.34
C ALA A 103 -11.19 -14.50 -23.51
N SER A 104 -10.09 -13.75 -23.45
CA SER A 104 -8.77 -14.30 -23.20
C SER A 104 -8.47 -14.40 -21.71
N PHE A 105 -7.72 -15.42 -21.30
CA PHE A 105 -7.29 -15.56 -19.91
C PHE A 105 -5.87 -16.09 -19.77
N ALA A 106 -5.29 -15.89 -18.58
CA ALA A 106 -4.04 -16.52 -18.16
C ALA A 106 -4.14 -17.07 -16.74
N VAL A 107 -3.66 -18.29 -16.54
CA VAL A 107 -3.38 -18.80 -15.19
C VAL A 107 -1.99 -18.34 -14.76
N ARG A 108 -1.94 -17.57 -13.68
CA ARG A 108 -0.70 -17.03 -13.09
C ARG A 108 -0.35 -17.80 -11.83
N ALA A 109 0.33 -18.93 -11.99
CA ALA A 109 0.75 -19.75 -10.86
C ALA A 109 2.11 -19.33 -10.31
N ARG A 110 2.24 -19.30 -8.98
CA ARG A 110 3.50 -19.11 -8.26
C ARG A 110 3.62 -20.13 -7.15
N ARG A 111 4.80 -20.69 -6.97
CA ARG A 111 5.09 -21.72 -5.97
C ARG A 111 6.25 -21.34 -5.08
N THR A 112 6.08 -21.55 -3.77
CA THR A 112 7.14 -21.47 -2.76
C THR A 112 7.17 -22.78 -1.97
N GLY A 113 8.36 -23.37 -1.81
CA GLY A 113 8.57 -24.66 -1.12
C GLY A 113 8.86 -25.82 -2.08
N GLN A 114 8.70 -27.05 -1.60
CA GLN A 114 8.90 -28.28 -2.38
C GLN A 114 7.54 -28.94 -2.67
N HIS A 115 7.33 -29.34 -3.92
CA HIS A 115 6.05 -29.83 -4.44
C HIS A 115 6.30 -30.74 -5.66
N PRO A 116 5.38 -31.64 -6.02
CA PRO A 116 5.53 -32.55 -7.15
C PRO A 116 5.34 -31.88 -8.53
N PHE A 117 5.09 -30.57 -8.59
CA PHE A 117 4.90 -29.79 -9.81
C PHE A 117 5.65 -28.46 -9.74
N THR A 118 6.00 -27.93 -10.91
CA THR A 118 6.49 -26.57 -11.11
C THR A 118 5.33 -25.57 -11.22
N SER A 119 5.63 -24.27 -11.07
CA SER A 119 4.63 -23.22 -11.32
C SER A 119 4.13 -23.26 -12.79
N GLN A 120 5.02 -23.60 -13.73
CA GLN A 120 4.69 -23.64 -15.15
C GLN A 120 3.78 -24.82 -15.49
N GLU A 121 4.07 -26.01 -14.95
CA GLU A 121 3.19 -27.19 -15.09
C GLU A 121 1.82 -26.91 -14.50
N LEU A 122 1.77 -26.38 -13.26
CA LEU A 122 0.50 -26.07 -12.62
C LEU A 122 -0.32 -25.06 -13.43
N ALA A 123 0.32 -24.00 -13.96
CA ALA A 123 -0.37 -23.01 -14.79
C ALA A 123 -0.89 -23.63 -16.10
N ARG A 124 -0.08 -24.43 -16.78
CA ARG A 124 -0.46 -25.10 -18.02
C ARG A 124 -1.64 -26.04 -17.80
N ASP A 125 -1.55 -26.89 -16.79
CA ASP A 125 -2.55 -27.94 -16.55
C ASP A 125 -3.88 -27.31 -16.11
N LEU A 126 -3.86 -26.29 -15.23
CA LEU A 126 -5.06 -25.54 -14.86
C LEU A 126 -5.65 -24.74 -16.03
N GLY A 127 -4.80 -24.23 -16.93
CA GLY A 127 -5.25 -23.58 -18.16
C GLY A 127 -6.05 -24.54 -19.06
N GLY A 128 -5.58 -25.78 -19.20
CA GLY A 128 -6.30 -26.85 -19.87
C GLY A 128 -7.64 -27.16 -19.20
N ASP A 129 -7.63 -27.33 -17.87
CA ASP A 129 -8.86 -27.59 -17.09
C ASP A 129 -9.92 -26.49 -17.31
N VAL A 130 -9.51 -25.21 -17.39
CA VAL A 130 -10.41 -24.07 -17.65
C VAL A 130 -10.97 -24.13 -19.08
N LEU A 131 -10.12 -24.41 -20.09
CA LEU A 131 -10.58 -24.55 -21.48
C LEU A 131 -11.59 -25.68 -21.63
N ASP A 132 -11.33 -26.84 -21.02
CA ASP A 132 -12.21 -28.01 -21.10
C ASP A 132 -13.55 -27.76 -20.38
N ARG A 133 -13.50 -27.23 -19.16
CA ARG A 133 -14.69 -26.98 -18.33
C ARG A 133 -15.63 -25.94 -18.94
N PHE A 134 -15.05 -24.94 -19.61
CA PHE A 134 -15.76 -23.79 -20.17
C PHE A 134 -15.68 -23.73 -21.69
N ALA A 135 -15.51 -24.88 -22.37
CA ALA A 135 -15.44 -24.97 -23.82
C ALA A 135 -16.58 -24.23 -24.56
N PRO A 136 -17.85 -24.25 -24.09
CA PRO A 136 -18.94 -23.50 -24.72
C PRO A 136 -18.75 -21.98 -24.72
N LEU A 137 -17.89 -21.42 -23.85
CA LEU A 137 -17.62 -19.99 -23.78
C LEU A 137 -16.63 -19.51 -24.85
N GLY A 138 -15.96 -20.41 -25.59
CA GLY A 138 -15.01 -20.01 -26.65
C GLY A 138 -13.81 -19.21 -26.12
N LEU A 139 -13.31 -19.56 -24.94
CA LEU A 139 -12.17 -18.89 -24.30
C LEU A 139 -10.87 -19.15 -25.07
N ARG A 140 -9.91 -18.21 -24.95
CA ARG A 140 -8.54 -18.37 -25.49
C ARG A 140 -7.49 -18.08 -24.42
N VAL A 141 -6.32 -18.70 -24.51
CA VAL A 141 -5.20 -18.37 -23.63
C VAL A 141 -4.39 -17.23 -24.24
N ASP A 142 -4.15 -16.18 -23.45
CA ASP A 142 -3.22 -15.10 -23.78
C ASP A 142 -2.29 -14.86 -22.59
N LEU A 143 -1.01 -15.18 -22.73
CA LEU A 143 -0.04 -15.07 -21.64
C LEU A 143 0.57 -13.66 -21.50
N GLU A 144 0.35 -12.78 -22.48
CA GLU A 144 0.91 -11.44 -22.52
C GLU A 144 -0.09 -10.41 -22.03
N ARG A 145 -1.30 -10.40 -22.60
CA ARG A 145 -2.34 -9.40 -22.33
C ARG A 145 -3.73 -10.04 -22.20
N PRO A 146 -3.94 -10.91 -21.20
CA PRO A 146 -5.24 -11.54 -20.97
C PRO A 146 -6.30 -10.53 -20.55
N ASP A 147 -7.56 -10.78 -20.93
CA ASP A 147 -8.72 -10.07 -20.40
C ASP A 147 -8.95 -10.43 -18.91
N VAL A 148 -8.62 -11.67 -18.52
CA VAL A 148 -8.81 -12.19 -17.16
C VAL A 148 -7.56 -12.92 -16.65
N GLU A 149 -7.06 -12.54 -15.49
CA GLU A 149 -5.98 -13.27 -14.81
C GLU A 149 -6.51 -14.12 -13.65
N LEU A 150 -6.15 -15.40 -13.64
CA LEU A 150 -6.49 -16.34 -12.58
C LEU A 150 -5.22 -16.67 -11.79
N PHE A 151 -5.08 -16.13 -10.58
CA PHE A 151 -3.85 -16.29 -9.81
C PHE A 151 -3.93 -17.47 -8.85
N VAL A 152 -2.84 -18.24 -8.80
CA VAL A 152 -2.70 -19.43 -7.96
C VAL A 152 -1.38 -19.34 -7.21
N GLU A 153 -1.42 -19.12 -5.91
CA GLU A 153 -0.21 -18.98 -5.10
C GLU A 153 -0.08 -20.13 -4.11
N VAL A 154 0.80 -21.08 -4.42
CA VAL A 154 1.06 -22.28 -3.64
C VAL A 154 2.22 -22.04 -2.66
N ARG A 155 1.99 -22.30 -1.38
CA ARG A 155 2.95 -22.10 -0.29
C ARG A 155 2.86 -23.24 0.73
N GLY A 156 3.81 -24.17 0.66
CA GLY A 156 3.81 -25.34 1.55
C GLY A 156 2.46 -26.08 1.50
N PRO A 157 1.75 -26.27 2.62
CA PRO A 157 0.47 -27.00 2.61
C PRO A 157 -0.75 -26.17 2.20
N ARG A 158 -0.58 -24.87 1.87
CA ARG A 158 -1.70 -23.95 1.57
C ARG A 158 -1.57 -23.36 0.17
N THR A 159 -2.71 -23.23 -0.51
CA THR A 159 -2.84 -22.55 -1.79
C THR A 159 -3.82 -21.39 -1.66
N TYR A 160 -3.48 -20.26 -2.25
CA TYR A 160 -4.29 -19.04 -2.27
C TYR A 160 -4.73 -18.75 -3.70
N LEU A 161 -6.03 -18.74 -3.94
CA LEU A 161 -6.63 -18.37 -5.22
C LEU A 161 -7.15 -16.94 -5.15
N TYR A 162 -6.85 -16.12 -6.17
CA TYR A 162 -7.34 -14.75 -6.27
C TYR A 162 -7.41 -14.26 -7.71
N PHE A 163 -8.20 -13.22 -7.92
CA PHE A 163 -8.51 -12.68 -9.25
C PHE A 163 -8.27 -11.18 -9.34
N ASP A 164 -8.12 -10.51 -8.19
CA ASP A 164 -7.91 -9.08 -8.11
C ASP A 164 -6.62 -8.77 -7.35
N ARG A 165 -5.96 -7.69 -7.76
CA ARG A 165 -4.78 -7.14 -7.09
C ARG A 165 -4.93 -5.64 -6.94
N ILE A 166 -5.29 -5.22 -5.74
CA ILE A 166 -5.44 -3.81 -5.41
C ILE A 166 -4.05 -3.26 -5.06
N PRO A 167 -3.54 -2.26 -5.79
CA PRO A 167 -2.21 -1.71 -5.53
C PRO A 167 -2.20 -0.91 -4.21
N GLY A 168 -1.17 -1.11 -3.41
CA GLY A 168 -0.88 -0.28 -2.24
C GLY A 168 0.12 0.85 -2.57
N PRO A 169 0.44 1.71 -1.60
CA PRO A 169 1.38 2.82 -1.79
C PRO A 169 2.85 2.36 -1.96
N GLY A 170 3.18 1.12 -1.56
CA GLY A 170 4.56 0.64 -1.44
C GLY A 170 5.31 1.38 -0.33
N GLY A 171 6.62 1.56 -0.49
CA GLY A 171 7.43 2.28 0.49
C GLY A 171 7.73 1.46 1.75
N LEU A 172 8.00 2.17 2.84
CA LEU A 172 8.34 1.61 4.13
C LEU A 172 7.21 1.81 5.15
N PRO A 173 7.04 0.91 6.13
CA PRO A 173 6.05 1.08 7.18
C PRO A 173 6.28 2.38 7.95
N LEU A 174 5.21 3.16 8.17
CA LEU A 174 5.30 4.38 8.98
C LEU A 174 5.88 4.12 10.37
N GLY A 175 6.81 4.98 10.79
CA GLY A 175 7.49 4.93 12.07
C GLY A 175 8.87 4.26 12.05
N VAL A 176 9.30 3.67 10.93
CA VAL A 176 10.64 3.05 10.82
C VAL A 176 11.75 4.03 10.44
N ALA A 177 11.39 5.25 10.00
CA ALA A 177 12.35 6.26 9.54
C ALA A 177 12.19 7.61 10.27
N GLY A 178 11.87 7.57 11.55
CA GLY A 178 11.79 8.77 12.39
C GLY A 178 10.50 9.59 12.22
N LYS A 179 10.54 10.82 12.70
CA LYS A 179 9.42 11.76 12.75
C LYS A 179 9.78 13.07 12.07
N LEU A 180 8.86 13.62 11.31
CA LEU A 180 9.01 14.90 10.63
C LEU A 180 7.81 15.79 10.87
N VAL A 181 7.95 17.09 10.60
CA VAL A 181 6.82 18.02 10.46
C VAL A 181 6.81 18.60 9.06
N ALA A 182 5.67 18.50 8.36
CA ALA A 182 5.47 19.09 7.05
C ALA A 182 4.61 20.36 7.15
N PHE A 183 5.04 21.39 6.44
CA PHE A 183 4.16 22.50 6.09
C PHE A 183 3.30 22.09 4.89
N VAL A 184 2.00 22.38 4.92
CA VAL A 184 1.05 22.04 3.86
C VAL A 184 0.23 23.26 3.48
N ASP A 185 0.59 23.90 2.37
CA ASP A 185 -0.12 25.04 1.78
C ASP A 185 -0.87 24.71 0.48
N GLY A 186 -0.57 23.57 -0.12
CA GLY A 186 -1.13 23.14 -1.39
C GLY A 186 -0.61 21.77 -1.84
N PRO A 187 -0.83 21.40 -3.12
CA PRO A 187 -0.58 20.05 -3.64
C PRO A 187 0.89 19.66 -3.63
N ARG A 188 1.81 20.59 -3.94
CA ARG A 188 3.26 20.35 -3.90
C ARG A 188 3.73 19.98 -2.49
N ALA A 189 3.31 20.75 -1.50
CA ALA A 189 3.65 20.52 -0.11
C ALA A 189 3.03 19.22 0.44
N ALA A 190 1.76 18.96 0.09
CA ALA A 190 1.08 17.74 0.45
C ALA A 190 1.75 16.50 -0.18
N LEU A 191 2.17 16.58 -1.45
CA LEU A 191 2.93 15.52 -2.12
C LEU A 191 4.28 15.30 -1.42
N GLY A 192 4.98 16.38 -1.04
CA GLY A 192 6.21 16.29 -0.24
C GLY A 192 6.01 15.53 1.07
N ALA A 193 4.96 15.86 1.83
CA ALA A 193 4.59 15.15 3.05
C ALA A 193 4.33 13.66 2.78
N TRP A 194 3.52 13.35 1.75
CA TRP A 194 3.20 11.97 1.37
C TRP A 194 4.44 11.17 0.94
N LEU A 195 5.37 11.79 0.22
CA LEU A 195 6.63 11.15 -0.19
C LEU A 195 7.51 10.79 1.01
N MET A 196 7.52 11.62 2.06
CA MET A 196 8.23 11.30 3.30
C MET A 196 7.51 10.23 4.13
N MET A 197 6.18 10.26 4.16
CA MET A 197 5.40 9.15 4.72
C MET A 197 5.71 7.83 4.01
N LYS A 198 5.83 7.84 2.67
CA LYS A 198 6.25 6.67 1.87
C LYS A 198 7.64 6.17 2.22
N ARG A 199 8.53 7.03 2.71
CA ARG A 199 9.86 6.66 3.22
C ARG A 199 9.84 6.13 4.66
N GLY A 200 8.66 5.97 5.26
CA GLY A 200 8.49 5.39 6.60
C GLY A 200 8.55 6.41 7.73
N CYS A 201 8.54 7.72 7.43
CA CYS A 201 8.49 8.76 8.44
C CYS A 201 7.06 8.96 8.94
N ARG A 202 6.87 9.17 10.25
CA ARG A 202 5.63 9.78 10.75
C ARG A 202 5.69 11.28 10.52
N VAL A 203 4.65 11.89 9.98
CA VAL A 203 4.69 13.30 9.58
C VAL A 203 3.57 14.07 10.26
N GLY A 204 3.91 14.96 11.21
CA GLY A 204 2.98 15.96 11.73
C GLY A 204 2.75 17.06 10.69
N LEU A 205 1.59 17.71 10.70
CA LEU A 205 1.19 18.66 9.67
C LEU A 205 0.90 20.05 10.26
N VAL A 206 1.53 21.09 9.70
CA VAL A 206 1.11 22.48 9.86
C VAL A 206 0.43 22.92 8.57
N VAL A 207 -0.88 23.22 8.63
CA VAL A 207 -1.75 23.26 7.45
C VAL A 207 -2.39 24.62 7.29
N THR A 208 -2.21 25.26 6.13
CA THR A 208 -2.92 26.51 5.81
C THR A 208 -4.37 26.24 5.41
N ALA A 209 -5.19 27.29 5.31
CA ALA A 209 -6.56 27.16 4.80
C ALA A 209 -6.61 26.56 3.38
N ALA A 210 -5.66 26.91 2.51
CA ALA A 210 -5.53 26.35 1.17
C ALA A 210 -5.04 24.89 1.18
N GLY A 211 -4.21 24.53 2.17
CA GLY A 211 -3.69 23.18 2.36
C GLY A 211 -4.70 22.18 2.96
N ALA A 212 -5.73 22.68 3.65
CA ALA A 212 -6.66 21.85 4.42
C ALA A 212 -7.32 20.71 3.62
N PRO A 213 -7.82 20.90 2.38
CA PRO A 213 -8.40 19.80 1.61
C PRO A 213 -7.41 18.66 1.33
N PHE A 214 -6.13 18.98 1.16
CA PHE A 214 -5.07 18.01 0.89
C PHE A 214 -4.70 17.20 2.14
N ALA A 215 -4.63 17.86 3.29
CA ALA A 215 -4.36 17.19 4.56
C ALA A 215 -5.57 16.34 5.01
N ASP A 216 -6.74 16.95 5.12
CA ASP A 216 -7.88 16.41 5.85
C ASP A 216 -8.65 15.34 5.07
N ARG A 217 -8.62 15.38 3.75
CA ARG A 217 -9.28 14.36 2.92
C ARG A 217 -8.33 13.25 2.50
N VAL A 218 -7.04 13.55 2.37
CA VAL A 218 -6.07 12.62 1.76
C VAL A 218 -5.01 12.16 2.76
N LEU A 219 -4.14 13.04 3.25
CA LEU A 219 -2.98 12.63 4.07
C LEU A 219 -3.40 11.90 5.36
N VAL A 220 -4.45 12.38 6.04
CA VAL A 220 -4.95 11.73 7.25
C VAL A 220 -5.42 10.30 7.00
N GLN A 221 -5.78 9.92 5.78
CA GLN A 221 -6.24 8.55 5.47
C GLN A 221 -5.10 7.54 5.53
N TYR A 222 -3.85 7.98 5.35
CA TYR A 222 -2.68 7.11 5.37
C TYR A 222 -2.12 6.88 6.78
N ASP A 223 -2.33 7.82 7.69
CA ASP A 223 -1.88 7.72 9.09
C ASP A 223 -3.00 8.10 10.07
N PRO A 224 -3.60 7.12 10.76
CA PRO A 224 -4.60 7.34 11.82
C PRO A 224 -4.13 8.25 12.97
N HIS A 225 -2.82 8.37 13.18
CA HIS A 225 -2.22 9.10 14.30
C HIS A 225 -1.64 10.46 13.90
N VAL A 226 -1.96 10.96 12.71
CA VAL A 226 -1.39 12.22 12.22
C VAL A 226 -1.81 13.39 13.12
N GLN A 227 -0.81 14.07 13.69
CA GLN A 227 -1.03 15.33 14.38
C GLN A 227 -1.12 16.46 13.35
N ARG A 228 -2.13 17.32 13.51
CA ARG A 228 -2.39 18.43 12.60
C ARG A 228 -2.68 19.70 13.38
N VAL A 229 -2.03 20.79 12.97
CA VAL A 229 -2.17 22.13 13.54
C VAL A 229 -2.48 23.10 12.41
N ALA A 230 -3.44 24.00 12.61
CA ALA A 230 -3.72 25.04 11.63
C ALA A 230 -2.56 26.06 11.62
N ALA A 231 -2.08 26.41 10.44
CA ALA A 231 -1.10 27.47 10.27
C ALA A 231 -1.72 28.83 10.66
N PRO A 232 -0.97 29.71 11.33
CA PRO A 232 -1.39 31.08 11.57
C PRO A 232 -1.79 31.80 10.27
N ALA A 233 -2.72 32.75 10.37
CA ALA A 233 -3.10 33.58 9.21
C ALA A 233 -1.94 34.45 8.71
N ASP A 234 -1.08 34.88 9.64
CA ASP A 234 0.15 35.62 9.36
C ASP A 234 1.27 34.67 8.87
N PRO A 235 1.76 34.80 7.63
CA PRO A 235 2.85 34.00 7.09
C PRO A 235 4.15 34.10 7.89
N ASP A 236 4.42 35.22 8.54
CA ASP A 236 5.63 35.42 9.33
C ASP A 236 5.65 34.50 10.57
N ALA A 237 4.49 34.04 11.02
CA ALA A 237 4.35 33.13 12.15
C ALA A 237 4.41 31.63 11.76
N TRP A 238 4.46 31.27 10.47
CA TRP A 238 4.46 29.87 10.04
C TRP A 238 5.68 29.09 10.52
N ILE A 239 6.86 29.71 10.50
CA ILE A 239 8.11 29.07 10.93
C ILE A 239 8.02 28.71 12.42
N GLY A 240 7.49 29.62 13.24
CA GLY A 240 7.26 29.38 14.66
C GLY A 240 6.29 28.22 14.91
N ALA A 241 5.18 28.16 14.15
CA ALA A 241 4.21 27.08 14.26
C ALA A 241 4.79 25.70 13.89
N ILE A 242 5.57 25.62 12.81
CA ILE A 242 6.28 24.40 12.40
C ILE A 242 7.31 24.00 13.47
N GLY A 243 8.08 24.96 13.99
CA GLY A 243 9.07 24.74 15.05
C GLY A 243 8.43 24.19 16.33
N ALA A 244 7.33 24.80 16.77
CA ALA A 244 6.59 24.35 17.95
C ALA A 244 6.08 22.91 17.82
N LEU A 245 5.46 22.57 16.67
CA LEU A 245 5.02 21.19 16.43
C LEU A 245 6.21 20.22 16.32
N ALA A 246 7.33 20.66 15.74
CA ALA A 246 8.54 19.84 15.65
C ALA A 246 9.18 19.58 17.02
N GLU A 247 9.08 20.51 17.96
CA GLU A 247 9.49 20.30 19.36
C GLU A 247 8.55 19.35 20.08
N GLU A 248 7.23 19.58 19.98
CA GLU A 248 6.20 18.76 20.61
C GLU A 248 6.30 17.29 20.17
N THR A 249 6.43 17.06 18.86
CA THR A 249 6.52 15.71 18.27
C THR A 249 7.89 15.06 18.43
N ARG A 250 8.91 15.84 18.84
CA ARG A 250 10.33 15.48 18.76
C ARG A 250 10.72 15.04 17.34
N ALA A 251 10.40 15.88 16.37
CA ALA A 251 10.71 15.62 14.96
C ALA A 251 12.21 15.81 14.67
N ASP A 252 12.74 14.87 13.88
CA ASP A 252 14.12 14.81 13.40
C ASP A 252 14.37 15.82 12.25
N GLY A 253 13.31 16.33 11.65
CA GLY A 253 13.38 17.17 10.45
C GLY A 253 12.06 17.84 10.09
N VAL A 254 12.13 18.74 9.12
CA VAL A 254 10.98 19.43 8.54
C VAL A 254 10.87 19.18 7.04
N VAL A 255 9.65 19.19 6.52
CA VAL A 255 9.37 19.02 5.09
C VAL A 255 8.77 20.32 4.55
N LEU A 256 9.47 20.95 3.61
CA LEU A 256 9.12 22.26 3.06
C LEU A 256 9.06 22.20 1.52
N PRO A 257 8.06 22.82 0.88
CA PRO A 257 7.89 22.85 -0.58
C PRO A 257 8.80 23.88 -1.27
N ILE A 258 10.07 23.98 -0.85
CA ILE A 258 10.99 25.00 -1.36
C ILE A 258 11.79 24.51 -2.58
N GLY A 259 12.17 25.47 -3.43
CA GLY A 259 13.12 25.26 -4.52
C GLY A 259 14.58 25.34 -4.06
N VAL A 260 15.50 24.98 -4.97
CA VAL A 260 16.96 24.97 -4.70
C VAL A 260 17.46 26.36 -4.26
N ASP A 261 16.96 27.42 -4.88
CA ASP A 261 17.41 28.80 -4.63
C ASP A 261 17.05 29.29 -3.22
N ALA A 262 15.98 28.77 -2.62
CA ALA A 262 15.53 29.13 -1.28
C ALA A 262 16.23 28.32 -0.17
N TYR A 263 16.93 27.23 -0.54
CA TYR A 263 17.53 26.29 0.41
C TYR A 263 18.58 26.93 1.35
N PRO A 264 19.52 27.78 0.87
CA PRO A 264 20.51 28.42 1.76
C PRO A 264 19.87 29.31 2.85
N GLY A 265 18.75 29.96 2.54
CA GLY A 265 18.08 30.89 3.44
C GLY A 265 17.27 30.23 4.58
N VAL A 266 17.03 28.91 4.48
CA VAL A 266 16.22 28.17 5.47
C VAL A 266 17.04 27.24 6.37
N LEU A 267 18.25 26.83 5.98
CA LEU A 267 19.05 25.86 6.74
C LEU A 267 19.29 26.31 8.19
N ASN A 268 19.66 27.58 8.38
CA ASN A 268 20.00 28.12 9.69
C ASN A 268 18.78 28.31 10.61
N ARG A 269 17.55 28.11 10.11
CA ARG A 269 16.31 28.38 10.87
C ARG A 269 15.82 27.19 11.69
N TRP A 270 16.39 26.00 11.48
CA TRP A 270 15.87 24.75 12.06
C TRP A 270 16.80 24.06 13.05
N GLY A 271 17.89 24.72 13.46
CA GLY A 271 18.90 24.14 14.35
C GLY A 271 19.51 22.88 13.72
N ASP A 272 19.59 21.80 14.50
CA ASP A 272 20.16 20.52 14.05
C ASP A 272 19.19 19.68 13.18
N ARG A 273 17.97 20.17 12.93
CA ARG A 273 16.96 19.44 12.17
C ARG A 273 17.24 19.47 10.67
N VAL A 274 17.03 18.34 10.02
CA VAL A 274 17.19 18.22 8.57
C VAL A 274 16.00 18.85 7.84
N VAL A 275 16.28 19.63 6.79
CA VAL A 275 15.25 20.17 5.89
C VAL A 275 15.10 19.24 4.68
N PHE A 276 13.89 18.73 4.46
CA PHE A 276 13.55 17.91 3.30
C PHE A 276 12.68 18.70 2.32
N SER A 277 13.01 18.60 1.03
CA SER A 277 12.18 19.14 -0.06
C SER A 277 12.03 18.10 -1.17
N PRO A 278 11.21 17.06 -0.94
CA PRO A 278 11.17 15.86 -1.81
C PRO A 278 10.64 16.11 -3.23
N THR A 279 10.00 17.26 -3.44
CA THR A 279 9.43 17.67 -4.73
C THR A 279 10.34 18.60 -5.51
N ILE A 280 11.58 18.84 -5.05
CA ILE A 280 12.58 19.56 -5.85
C ILE A 280 12.79 18.83 -7.18
N GLY A 281 12.84 19.60 -8.27
CA GLY A 281 13.00 19.09 -9.63
C GLY A 281 11.71 18.63 -10.31
N LEU A 282 10.56 18.64 -9.61
CA LEU A 282 9.26 18.37 -10.22
C LEU A 282 8.62 19.66 -10.73
N THR A 283 8.14 19.63 -11.97
CA THR A 283 7.25 20.64 -12.53
C THR A 283 5.89 20.62 -11.84
N ASP A 284 5.10 21.70 -11.95
CA ASP A 284 3.74 21.73 -11.38
C ASP A 284 2.83 20.67 -12.01
N ALA A 285 2.96 20.42 -13.32
CA ALA A 285 2.20 19.38 -14.02
C ALA A 285 2.48 17.98 -13.45
N GLU A 286 3.75 17.64 -13.19
CA GLU A 286 4.12 16.36 -12.56
C GLU A 286 3.63 16.25 -11.12
N VAL A 287 3.59 17.37 -10.38
CA VAL A 287 3.02 17.40 -9.03
C VAL A 287 1.53 17.09 -9.08
N GLU A 288 0.78 17.75 -9.95
CA GLU A 288 -0.66 17.52 -10.11
C GLU A 288 -0.97 16.09 -10.53
N GLU A 289 -0.26 15.55 -11.53
CA GLU A 289 -0.43 14.16 -11.97
C GLU A 289 -0.20 13.18 -10.82
N ARG A 290 0.94 13.30 -10.12
CA ARG A 290 1.28 12.39 -9.02
C ARG A 290 0.30 12.53 -7.86
N TRP A 291 -0.12 13.76 -7.55
CA TRP A 291 -1.06 14.02 -6.47
C TRP A 291 -2.45 13.45 -6.77
N ALA A 292 -2.93 13.54 -8.01
CA ALA A 292 -4.21 12.93 -8.41
C ALA A 292 -4.23 11.42 -8.16
N ILE A 293 -3.13 10.72 -8.44
CA ILE A 293 -2.99 9.27 -8.19
C ILE A 293 -2.94 8.98 -6.67
N VAL A 294 -2.36 9.88 -5.86
CA VAL A 294 -2.38 9.75 -4.39
C VAL A 294 -3.81 9.95 -3.86
N ALA A 295 -4.48 11.04 -4.25
CA ALA A 295 -5.83 11.37 -3.80
C ALA A 295 -6.86 10.30 -4.18
N ALA A 296 -6.76 9.72 -5.38
CA ALA A 296 -7.63 8.64 -5.85
C ALA A 296 -7.49 7.35 -5.03
N ARG A 297 -6.35 7.12 -4.34
CA ARG A 297 -6.16 5.96 -3.46
C ARG A 297 -6.67 6.19 -2.04
N ALA A 298 -6.72 7.46 -1.61
CA ALA A 298 -7.21 7.83 -0.29
C ALA A 298 -8.75 7.88 -0.21
N SER A 299 -9.42 7.95 -1.36
CA SER A 299 -10.89 7.85 -1.50
C SER A 299 -11.33 6.39 -1.39
#